data_AF-A0A8D1NFF6-F1
#
_entry.id   AF-A0A8D1NFF6-F1
#
_cell.length_a   1.000
_cell.length_b   1.000
_cell.length_c   1.000
_cell.angle_alpha   90.00
_cell.angle_beta   90.00
_cell.angle_gamma   90.00
#
_symmetry.space_group_name_H-M   'P 1'
#
loop_
_entity.id
_entity.type
_entity.pdbx_description
1 polymer ?
#
loop_
_entity_poly.entity_id
_entity_poly.type
_entity_poly.pdbx_seq_one_letter_code
_entity_poly.pdbx_strand_id
1 'polypeptide(L)'
;METQRASLCLGRWSLWLLLLGLVVPSASAQALSYREAVLRAVDRLNEQSSEANLYRLLELDQPPKADEDPGTPKPVSFTVKETVCPRPTRRPPELCDFKE
;
A
#
# COMPACT_ATOMS: atom_id res chain seq x y z
N MET A 1 11.62 -45.76 26.76
CA MET A 1 11.81 -45.50 25.32
C MET A 1 10.99 -44.31 24.79
N GLU A 2 10.08 -43.71 25.56
CA GLU A 2 9.18 -42.65 25.07
C GLU A 2 9.81 -41.24 25.06
N THR A 3 10.66 -40.93 26.05
CA THR A 3 11.32 -39.63 26.20
C THR A 3 12.22 -39.26 25.01
N GLN A 4 12.95 -40.23 24.47
CA GLN A 4 13.85 -40.01 23.34
C GLN A 4 13.09 -39.69 22.02
N ARG A 5 11.90 -40.28 21.85
CA ARG A 5 11.04 -40.07 20.69
C ARG A 5 10.39 -38.68 20.72
N ALA A 6 10.01 -38.21 21.91
CA ALA A 6 9.51 -36.86 22.12
C ALA A 6 10.58 -35.80 21.81
N SER A 7 11.82 -35.99 22.29
CA SER A 7 12.94 -35.08 21.99
C SER A 7 13.29 -35.00 20.51
N LEU A 8 13.27 -36.12 19.79
CA LEU A 8 13.50 -36.16 18.34
C LEU A 8 12.36 -35.46 17.56
N CYS A 9 11.11 -35.61 18.02
CA CYS A 9 9.98 -34.88 17.45
C CYS A 9 10.13 -33.36 17.70
N LEU A 10 10.36 -32.91 18.93
CA LEU A 10 10.51 -31.48 19.23
C LEU A 10 11.67 -30.83 18.44
N GLY A 11 12.81 -31.51 18.33
CA GLY A 11 13.95 -31.03 17.53
C GLY A 11 13.64 -30.90 16.04
N ARG A 12 12.87 -31.84 15.48
CA ARG A 12 12.47 -31.79 14.07
C ARG A 12 11.50 -30.65 13.79
N TRP A 13 10.51 -30.43 14.65
CA TRP A 13 9.57 -29.31 14.53
C TRP A 13 10.28 -27.95 14.68
N SER A 14 11.26 -27.86 15.58
CA SER A 14 12.10 -26.66 15.72
C SER A 14 12.87 -26.35 14.44
N LEU A 15 13.44 -27.36 13.78
CA LEU A 15 14.15 -27.17 12.51
C LEU A 15 13.23 -26.66 11.39
N TRP A 16 12.01 -27.21 11.31
CA TRP A 16 11.00 -26.76 10.33
C TRP A 16 10.55 -25.33 10.57
N LEU A 17 10.35 -24.93 11.83
CA LEU A 17 9.99 -23.55 12.19
C LEU A 17 11.13 -22.57 11.87
N LEU A 18 12.39 -22.96 12.09
CA LEU A 18 13.56 -22.17 11.71
C LEU A 18 13.66 -21.99 10.19
N LEU A 19 13.44 -23.06 9.42
CA LEU A 19 13.41 -23.00 7.95
C LEU A 19 12.26 -22.11 7.43
N LEU A 20 11.07 -22.20 8.04
CA LEU A 20 9.93 -21.34 7.70
C LEU A 20 10.23 -19.86 7.98
N GLY A 21 10.86 -19.54 9.12
CA GLY A 21 11.23 -18.17 9.48
C GLY A 21 12.25 -17.54 8.53
N LEU A 22 13.12 -18.34 7.89
CA LEU A 22 14.13 -17.85 6.96
C LEU A 22 13.55 -17.42 5.60
N VAL A 23 12.40 -17.98 5.22
CA VAL A 23 11.75 -17.71 3.93
C VAL A 23 10.77 -16.55 4.01
N VAL A 24 10.41 -16.08 5.21
CA VAL A 24 9.50 -14.94 5.36
C VAL A 24 10.24 -13.65 5.00
N PRO A 25 9.85 -12.96 3.91
CA PRO A 25 10.39 -11.65 3.61
C PRO A 25 10.08 -10.70 4.77
N SER A 26 11.09 -10.00 5.28
CA SER A 26 10.87 -8.94 6.26
C SER A 26 9.92 -7.91 5.65
N ALA A 27 8.74 -7.75 6.24
CA ALA A 27 7.77 -6.74 5.83
C ALA A 27 8.26 -5.37 6.33
N SER A 28 9.13 -4.73 5.57
CA SER A 28 9.51 -3.34 5.82
C SER A 28 8.32 -2.43 5.49
N ALA A 29 7.87 -1.61 6.44
CA ALA A 29 6.98 -0.51 6.14
C ALA A 29 7.74 0.50 5.25
N GLN A 30 7.27 0.68 4.01
CA GLN A 30 7.82 1.72 3.14
C GLN A 30 7.32 3.08 3.64
N ALA A 31 8.23 3.95 4.05
CA ALA A 31 7.92 5.34 4.35
C ALA A 31 7.65 6.07 3.03
N LEU A 32 6.38 6.42 2.78
CA LEU A 32 6.00 7.23 1.62
C LEU A 32 6.11 8.72 1.96
N SER A 33 6.55 9.52 1.01
CA SER A 33 6.37 10.97 1.09
C SER A 33 4.88 11.33 1.07
N TYR A 34 4.52 12.53 1.55
CA TYR A 34 3.13 13.01 1.51
C TYR A 34 2.52 12.93 0.11
N ARG A 35 3.29 13.32 -0.92
CA ARG A 35 2.85 13.26 -2.32
C ARG A 35 2.61 11.84 -2.79
N GLU A 36 3.51 10.90 -2.48
CA GLU A 36 3.33 9.49 -2.84
C GLU A 36 2.14 8.86 -2.12
N ALA A 37 1.90 9.23 -0.86
CA ALA A 37 0.73 8.81 -0.11
C ALA A 37 -0.57 9.32 -0.77
N VAL A 38 -0.60 10.55 -1.25
CA VAL A 38 -1.75 11.09 -2.00
C VAL A 38 -1.95 10.38 -3.33
N LEU A 39 -0.90 10.16 -4.12
CA LEU A 39 -1.02 9.42 -5.38
C LEU A 39 -1.57 8.01 -5.16
N ARG A 40 -1.08 7.32 -4.12
CA ARG A 40 -1.61 6.01 -3.74
C ARG A 40 -3.08 6.06 -3.29
N ALA A 41 -3.51 7.15 -2.66
CA ALA A 41 -4.92 7.37 -2.33
C ALA A 41 -5.78 7.60 -3.57
N VAL A 42 -5.27 8.32 -4.58
CA VAL A 42 -5.93 8.52 -5.88
C VAL A 42 -6.04 7.21 -6.65
N ASP A 43 -5.01 6.36 -6.64
CA ASP A 43 -5.08 5.03 -7.24
C ASP A 43 -6.20 4.19 -6.60
N ARG A 44 -6.22 4.14 -5.27
CA ARG A 44 -7.26 3.42 -4.52
C ARG A 44 -8.67 3.98 -4.78
N LEU A 45 -8.81 5.30 -4.90
CA LEU A 45 -10.07 5.94 -5.28
C LEU A 45 -10.56 5.42 -6.63
N ASN A 46 -9.69 5.37 -7.64
CA ASN A 46 -10.03 4.85 -8.97
C ASN A 46 -10.38 3.35 -8.96
N GLU A 47 -9.66 2.56 -8.17
CA GLU A 47 -9.94 1.12 -8.00
C GLU A 47 -11.33 0.88 -7.39
N GLN A 48 -11.72 1.69 -6.39
CA GLN A 48 -12.95 1.51 -5.61
C GLN A 48 -14.16 2.25 -6.16
N SER A 49 -13.95 3.25 -7.01
CA SER A 49 -15.01 4.05 -7.61
C SER A 49 -15.92 3.21 -8.51
N SER A 50 -17.14 3.66 -8.80
CA SER A 50 -18.00 3.08 -9.85
C SER A 50 -18.01 3.89 -11.14
N GLU A 51 -17.27 5.00 -11.17
CA GLU A 51 -17.26 5.96 -12.28
C GLU A 51 -16.70 5.37 -13.58
N ALA A 52 -17.10 6.00 -14.69
CA ALA A 52 -16.76 5.57 -16.04
C ALA A 52 -15.30 5.87 -16.42
N ASN A 53 -14.75 6.97 -15.93
CA ASN A 53 -13.42 7.45 -16.27
C ASN A 53 -12.50 7.48 -15.05
N LEU A 54 -11.19 7.48 -15.32
CA LEU A 54 -10.18 7.68 -14.29
C LEU A 54 -10.19 9.14 -13.83
N TYR A 55 -9.86 9.32 -12.56
CA TYR A 55 -9.59 10.60 -11.93
C TYR A 55 -8.10 10.75 -11.73
N ARG A 56 -7.57 11.94 -12.04
CA ARG A 56 -6.18 12.30 -11.81
C ARG A 56 -6.10 13.43 -10.81
N LEU A 57 -5.05 13.42 -10.00
CA LEU A 57 -4.71 14.52 -9.09
C LEU A 57 -4.59 15.83 -9.89
N LEU A 58 -5.45 16.79 -9.57
CA LEU A 58 -5.44 18.13 -10.16
C LEU A 58 -4.60 19.08 -9.30
N GLU A 59 -4.90 19.11 -7.99
CA GLU A 59 -4.27 20.00 -7.03
C GLU A 59 -4.04 19.26 -5.72
N LEU A 60 -2.91 19.57 -5.07
CA LEU A 60 -2.51 19.00 -3.79
C LEU A 60 -2.38 20.13 -2.78
N ASP A 61 -3.16 20.07 -1.70
CA ASP A 61 -3.06 21.05 -0.63
C ASP A 61 -1.75 20.88 0.14
N GLN A 62 -1.34 21.94 0.85
CA GLN A 62 -0.14 21.90 1.67
C GLN A 62 -0.24 20.76 2.68
N PRO A 63 0.85 19.99 2.88
CA PRO A 63 0.88 18.95 3.89
C PRO A 63 0.57 19.56 5.27
N PRO A 64 -0.10 18.80 6.15
CA PRO A 64 -0.26 19.23 7.54
C PRO A 64 1.12 19.50 8.14
N LYS A 65 1.19 20.40 9.13
CA LYS A 65 2.40 20.60 9.92
C LYS A 65 2.86 19.23 10.43
N ALA A 66 4.17 18.98 10.38
CA ALA A 66 4.72 17.71 10.82
C ALA A 66 4.23 17.40 12.24
N ASP A 67 3.47 16.31 12.40
CA ASP A 67 3.26 15.76 13.73
C ASP A 67 4.55 15.04 14.15
N GLU A 68 4.87 15.07 15.44
CA GLU A 68 6.02 14.36 15.98
C GLU A 68 5.88 12.82 15.89
N ASP A 69 4.66 12.30 15.73
CA ASP A 69 4.40 10.86 15.69
C ASP A 69 4.27 10.34 14.23
N PRO A 70 5.21 9.52 13.73
CA PRO A 70 5.10 8.89 12.41
C PRO A 70 4.02 7.80 12.33
N GLY A 71 3.54 7.30 13.47
CA GLY A 71 2.52 6.25 13.56
C GLY A 71 1.07 6.74 13.47
N THR A 72 0.83 8.05 13.57
CA THR A 72 -0.53 8.60 13.47
C THR A 72 -0.98 8.76 12.02
N PRO A 73 -2.24 8.41 11.68
CA PRO A 73 -2.80 8.68 10.36
C PRO A 73 -2.69 10.16 10.01
N LYS A 74 -2.11 10.46 8.84
CA LYS A 74 -1.96 11.83 8.36
C LYS A 74 -3.19 12.25 7.58
N PRO A 75 -3.82 13.41 7.88
CA PRO A 75 -4.87 13.95 7.04
C PRO A 75 -4.29 14.31 5.68
N VAL A 76 -5.07 14.05 4.63
CA VAL A 76 -4.74 14.41 3.25
C VAL A 76 -5.91 15.22 2.70
N SER A 77 -5.60 16.30 2.00
CA SER A 77 -6.59 17.12 1.29
C SER A 77 -6.05 17.42 -0.10
N PHE A 78 -6.88 17.16 -1.11
CA PHE A 78 -6.51 17.26 -2.51
C PHE A 78 -7.75 17.31 -3.40
N THR A 79 -7.57 17.83 -4.61
CA THR A 79 -8.61 17.86 -5.64
C THR A 79 -8.25 16.92 -6.78
N VAL A 80 -9.23 16.16 -7.26
CA VAL A 80 -9.10 15.33 -8.46
C VAL A 80 -10.00 15.85 -9.58
N LYS A 81 -9.58 15.64 -10.83
CA LYS A 81 -10.39 15.95 -12.01
C LYS A 81 -10.54 14.70 -12.88
N GLU A 82 -11.72 14.55 -13.46
CA GLU A 82 -12.03 13.47 -14.40
C GLU A 82 -11.10 13.56 -15.62
N THR A 83 -10.67 12.40 -16.12
CA THR A 83 -9.81 12.28 -17.30
C THR A 83 -10.58 11.72 -18.49
N VAL A 84 -9.96 11.75 -19.67
CA VAL A 84 -10.51 11.13 -20.88
C VAL A 84 -10.34 9.61 -20.92
N CYS A 85 -9.58 9.04 -19.99
CA CYS A 85 -9.31 7.60 -19.95
C CYS A 85 -10.46 6.85 -19.26
N PRO A 86 -11.05 5.83 -19.92
CA PRO A 86 -12.05 5.00 -19.27
C PRO A 86 -11.42 4.10 -18.21
N ARG A 87 -12.18 3.76 -17.18
CA ARG A 87 -11.90 2.65 -16.27
C ARG A 87 -12.41 1.35 -16.94
N PRO A 88 -11.72 0.18 -16.90
CA PRO A 88 -10.64 -0.27 -16.01
C PRO A 88 -9.24 -0.25 -16.64
N THR A 89 -8.87 0.83 -17.31
CA THR A 89 -7.53 0.93 -17.90
C THR A 89 -6.45 0.78 -16.82
N ARG A 90 -5.49 -0.15 -17.00
CA ARG A 90 -4.32 -0.35 -16.10
C ARG A 90 -3.25 0.74 -16.22
N ARG A 91 -3.59 1.86 -16.84
CA ARG A 91 -2.66 2.97 -17.11
C ARG A 91 -2.63 3.88 -15.88
N PRO A 92 -1.46 4.39 -15.50
CA PRO A 92 -1.37 5.44 -14.48
C PRO A 92 -2.22 6.66 -14.86
N PRO A 93 -3.06 7.20 -13.95
CA PRO A 93 -3.89 8.37 -14.22
C PRO A 93 -3.10 9.60 -14.70
N GLU A 94 -1.81 9.71 -14.35
CA GLU A 94 -0.92 10.81 -14.74
C GLU A 94 -0.65 10.89 -16.25
N LEU A 95 -0.88 9.80 -16.98
CA LEU A 95 -0.75 9.70 -18.44
C LEU A 95 -2.06 9.96 -19.19
N CYS A 96 -3.11 10.35 -18.46
CA CYS A 96 -4.41 10.67 -19.01
C CYS A 96 -4.63 12.17 -18.95
N ASP A 97 -5.04 12.73 -20.09
CA ASP A 97 -5.43 14.12 -20.17
C ASP A 97 -6.71 14.35 -19.39
N PHE A 98 -6.84 15.54 -18.80
CA PHE A 98 -8.08 15.93 -18.16
C PHE A 98 -9.19 16.05 -19.21
N LYS A 99 -10.39 15.69 -18.79
CA LYS A 99 -11.59 15.96 -19.56
C LYS A 99 -11.92 17.46 -19.41
N GLU A 100 -12.26 18.12 -20.50
CA GLU A 100 -12.69 19.52 -20.49
C GLU A 100 -14.03 19.69 -19.77
#